data_AF-A0A938PLQ6-F1
#
_entry.id   AF-A0A938PLQ6-F1
#
_cell.length_a   1.000
_cell.length_b   1.000
_cell.length_c   1.000
_cell.angle_alpha   90.00
_cell.angle_beta   90.00
_cell.angle_gamma   90.00
#
_symmetry.space_group_name_H-M   'P 1'
#
loop_
_entity.id
_entity.type
_entity.pdbx_description
1 polymer ?
#
loop_
_entity_poly.entity_id
_entity_poly.type
_entity_poly.pdbx_seq_one_letter_code
_entity_poly.pdbx_strand_id
1 'polypeptide(L)'
;MSFVCWNCGQDLEQIPRPVSRHAQCPKCFEALHSCRMCRWYNPDVTDQCEDERADPPTRRESANFCEYFKPRLDAFVDKRSREAQAAKSRLDALFGGSDDATTQASSEDTTAPSVSREDAAKAALEALFSSPVKK
;
A
#
# COMPACT_ATOMS: atom_id res chain seq x y z
N MET A 1 -11.39 17.55 -1.16
CA MET A 1 -11.79 16.30 -1.82
C MET A 1 -11.20 16.36 -3.22
N SER A 2 -10.16 15.58 -3.49
CA SER A 2 -9.46 15.55 -4.78
C SER A 2 -9.72 14.21 -5.45
N PHE A 3 -9.84 14.15 -6.78
CA PHE A 3 -10.07 12.87 -7.45
C PHE A 3 -8.77 12.07 -7.52
N VAL A 4 -8.64 11.03 -6.68
CA VAL A 4 -7.40 10.25 -6.54
C VAL A 4 -7.61 8.76 -6.78
N CYS A 5 -6.57 8.09 -7.26
CA CYS A 5 -6.57 6.64 -7.47
C CYS A 5 -6.69 5.87 -6.16
N TRP A 6 -7.65 4.95 -6.07
CA TRP A 6 -7.88 4.09 -4.91
C TRP A 6 -6.66 3.28 -4.45
N ASN A 7 -5.77 2.90 -5.36
CA ASN A 7 -4.63 2.02 -5.06
C ASN A 7 -3.36 2.79 -4.69
N CYS A 8 -3.00 3.81 -5.49
CA CYS A 8 -1.70 4.49 -5.36
C CYS A 8 -1.78 5.97 -4.98
N GLY A 9 -2.98 6.54 -4.84
CA GLY A 9 -3.18 7.93 -4.44
C GLY A 9 -2.83 8.97 -5.51
N GLN A 10 -2.50 8.55 -6.74
CA GLN A 10 -2.22 9.46 -7.84
C GLN A 10 -3.41 10.37 -8.14
N ASP A 11 -3.14 11.66 -8.40
CA ASP A 11 -4.13 12.61 -8.87
C ASP A 11 -4.64 12.22 -10.27
N LEU A 12 -5.97 12.27 -10.43
CA LEU A 12 -6.70 11.84 -11.62
C LEU A 12 -7.53 12.97 -12.24
N GLU A 13 -7.30 14.23 -11.90
CA GLU A 13 -8.06 15.37 -12.45
C GLU A 13 -7.98 15.45 -13.99
N GLN A 14 -6.90 14.94 -14.57
CA GLN A 14 -6.70 14.81 -16.03
C GLN A 14 -7.57 13.75 -16.70
N ILE A 15 -8.23 12.86 -15.94
CA ILE A 15 -9.06 11.80 -16.50
C ILE A 15 -10.42 12.39 -16.95
N PRO A 16 -10.82 12.21 -18.22
CA PRO A 16 -12.11 12.69 -18.70
C PRO A 16 -13.29 12.14 -17.90
N ARG A 17 -14.30 12.99 -17.71
CA ARG A 17 -15.57 12.61 -17.06
C ARG A 17 -16.70 12.56 -18.10
N PRO A 18 -17.58 11.54 -18.07
CA PRO A 18 -17.62 10.42 -17.12
C PRO A 18 -16.43 9.45 -17.29
N VAL A 19 -16.00 8.82 -16.19
CA VAL A 19 -14.89 7.87 -16.20
C VAL A 19 -15.23 6.70 -17.12
N SER A 20 -14.44 6.53 -18.18
CA SER A 20 -14.62 5.42 -19.13
C SER A 20 -14.42 4.06 -18.46
N ARG A 21 -15.13 3.04 -18.93
CA ARG A 21 -14.98 1.64 -18.46
C ARG A 21 -13.55 1.09 -18.66
N HIS A 22 -12.83 1.64 -19.63
CA HIS A 22 -11.43 1.28 -19.93
C HIS A 22 -10.40 2.22 -19.27
N ALA A 23 -10.85 3.22 -18.50
CA ALA A 23 -9.94 4.16 -17.88
C ALA A 23 -9.07 3.46 -16.82
N GLN A 24 -7.77 3.73 -16.87
CA GLN A 24 -6.77 3.19 -15.97
C GLN A 24 -5.98 4.32 -15.32
N CYS A 25 -5.48 4.07 -14.11
CA CYS A 25 -4.56 4.99 -13.48
C CYS A 25 -3.26 5.10 -14.30
N PRO A 26 -2.77 6.31 -14.62
CA PRO A 26 -1.53 6.46 -15.41
C PRO A 26 -0.26 6.03 -14.64
N LYS A 27 -0.34 5.85 -13.32
CA LYS A 27 0.79 5.47 -12.46
C LYS A 27 0.83 3.98 -12.16
N CYS A 28 -0.28 3.41 -11.69
CA CYS A 28 -0.33 2.00 -11.27
C CYS A 28 -1.17 1.10 -12.17
N PHE A 29 -1.73 1.63 -13.27
CA PHE A 29 -2.52 0.91 -14.28
C PHE A 29 -3.78 0.20 -13.76
N GLU A 30 -4.18 0.48 -12.52
CA GLU A 30 -5.41 -0.07 -11.97
C GLU A 30 -6.65 0.52 -12.63
N ALA A 31 -7.69 -0.31 -12.74
CA ALA A 31 -8.96 0.09 -13.32
C ALA A 31 -9.64 1.19 -12.48
N LEU A 32 -10.03 2.27 -13.14
CA LEU A 32 -10.72 3.40 -12.51
C LEU A 32 -12.24 3.21 -12.48
N HIS A 33 -12.79 2.45 -13.42
CA HIS A 33 -14.20 2.05 -13.42
C HIS A 33 -14.37 0.69 -12.71
N SER A 34 -14.12 0.70 -11.41
CA SER A 34 -14.13 -0.47 -10.52
C SER A 34 -14.91 -0.17 -9.25
N CYS A 35 -15.31 -1.20 -8.50
CA CYS A 35 -16.04 -0.99 -7.24
C CYS A 35 -15.23 -0.13 -6.27
N ARG A 36 -13.91 -0.35 -6.18
CA ARG A 36 -13.01 0.41 -5.29
C ARG A 36 -13.02 1.93 -5.53
N MET A 37 -13.37 2.37 -6.74
CA MET A 37 -13.51 3.78 -7.10
C MET A 37 -14.94 4.32 -7.00
N CYS A 38 -15.92 3.45 -6.70
CA CYS A 38 -17.32 3.84 -6.61
C CYS A 38 -17.65 4.39 -5.21
N ARG A 39 -18.52 5.40 -5.14
CA ARG A 39 -19.05 5.94 -3.86
C ARG A 39 -19.91 4.94 -3.08
N TRP A 40 -20.50 3.96 -3.77
CA TRP A 40 -21.38 2.95 -3.16
C TRP A 40 -20.61 1.76 -2.59
N TYR A 41 -19.30 1.69 -2.84
CA TYR A 41 -18.49 0.59 -2.33
C TYR A 41 -18.26 0.77 -0.84
N ASN A 42 -18.75 -0.21 -0.09
CA ASN A 42 -18.61 -0.28 1.35
C ASN A 42 -18.12 -1.69 1.72
N PRO A 43 -16.90 -1.88 2.24
CA PRO A 43 -16.38 -3.21 2.58
C PRO A 43 -17.12 -3.88 3.74
N ASP A 44 -17.92 -3.13 4.51
CA ASP A 44 -18.56 -3.60 5.74
C ASP A 44 -19.96 -4.22 5.50
N VAL A 45 -20.50 -4.12 4.27
CA VAL A 45 -21.77 -4.75 3.89
C VAL A 45 -21.53 -6.02 3.08
N THR A 46 -22.47 -6.97 3.13
CA THR A 46 -22.34 -8.32 2.56
C THR A 46 -21.90 -8.32 1.09
N ASP A 47 -22.62 -7.58 0.24
CA ASP A 47 -22.32 -7.50 -1.19
C ASP A 47 -21.27 -6.44 -1.53
N GLN A 48 -20.74 -5.78 -0.50
CA GLN A 48 -19.78 -4.70 -0.60
C GLN A 48 -20.23 -3.52 -1.48
N CYS A 49 -21.54 -3.36 -1.63
CA CYS A 49 -22.20 -2.31 -2.40
C CYS A 49 -23.46 -1.88 -1.65
N GLU A 50 -23.68 -0.57 -1.51
CA GLU A 50 -24.85 0.00 -0.84
C GLU A 50 -26.05 0.21 -1.78
N ASP A 51 -25.88 0.13 -3.10
CA ASP A 51 -27.00 0.19 -4.05
C ASP A 51 -27.56 -1.22 -4.28
N GLU A 52 -28.79 -1.46 -3.80
CA GLU A 52 -29.50 -2.76 -3.88
C GLU A 52 -29.79 -3.22 -5.31
N ARG A 53 -29.76 -2.31 -6.30
CA ARG A 53 -30.04 -2.65 -7.71
C ARG A 53 -28.77 -2.98 -8.49
N ALA A 54 -27.59 -2.70 -7.91
CA ALA A 54 -26.33 -3.01 -8.54
C ALA A 54 -25.95 -4.48 -8.32
N ASP A 55 -25.40 -5.11 -9.36
CA ASP A 55 -24.81 -6.45 -9.28
C ASP A 55 -23.27 -6.33 -9.34
N PRO A 56 -22.59 -6.15 -8.19
CA PRO A 56 -21.16 -5.88 -8.18
C PRO A 56 -20.36 -7.17 -8.48
N PRO A 57 -19.30 -7.12 -9.30
CA PRO A 57 -18.51 -8.30 -9.68
C PRO A 57 -17.68 -8.85 -8.52
N THR A 58 -17.43 -10.16 -8.48
CA THR A 58 -16.64 -10.82 -7.41
C THR A 58 -15.30 -10.12 -7.10
N ARG A 59 -14.55 -9.72 -8.14
CA ARG A 59 -13.32 -8.95 -7.98
C ARG A 59 -13.64 -7.45 -8.00
N ARG A 60 -13.51 -6.81 -6.83
CA ARG A 60 -13.91 -5.41 -6.62
C ARG A 60 -12.90 -4.42 -7.22
N GLU A 61 -11.65 -4.84 -7.40
CA GLU A 61 -10.59 -4.02 -8.02
C GLU A 61 -10.68 -3.99 -9.56
N SER A 62 -11.27 -5.03 -10.18
CA SER A 62 -11.29 -5.14 -11.64
C SER A 62 -12.26 -4.16 -12.31
N ALA A 63 -11.94 -3.81 -13.56
CA ALA A 63 -12.83 -3.04 -14.43
C ALA A 63 -14.18 -3.76 -14.56
N ASN A 64 -15.28 -3.01 -14.46
CA ASN A 64 -16.61 -3.57 -14.50
C ASN A 64 -17.56 -2.78 -15.41
N PHE A 65 -18.74 -3.34 -15.62
CA PHE A 65 -19.78 -2.80 -16.49
C PHE A 65 -20.96 -2.21 -15.71
N CYS A 66 -20.80 -1.96 -14.40
CA CYS A 66 -21.87 -1.47 -13.53
C CYS A 66 -22.36 -0.10 -13.98
N GLU A 67 -23.65 0.00 -14.30
CA GLU A 67 -24.28 1.24 -14.78
C GLU A 67 -24.55 2.24 -13.64
N TYR A 68 -24.56 1.75 -12.40
CA TYR A 68 -24.74 2.55 -11.18
C TYR A 68 -23.42 3.17 -10.67
N PHE A 69 -22.31 2.95 -11.37
CA PHE A 69 -21.01 3.47 -10.99
C PHE A 69 -21.03 5.00 -10.86
N LYS A 70 -20.55 5.48 -9.72
CA LYS A 70 -20.36 6.91 -9.44
C LYS A 70 -18.99 7.10 -8.78
N PRO A 71 -18.04 7.78 -9.41
CA PRO A 71 -16.70 7.92 -8.85
C PRO A 71 -16.74 8.69 -7.53
N ARG A 72 -15.97 8.23 -6.54
CA ARG A 72 -15.68 9.00 -5.31
C ARG A 72 -14.37 9.76 -5.47
N LEU A 73 -14.29 10.93 -4.86
CA LEU A 73 -13.09 11.77 -4.91
C LEU A 73 -11.98 11.16 -4.04
N ASP A 74 -12.25 10.93 -2.76
CA ASP A 74 -11.23 10.47 -1.81
C ASP A 74 -11.19 8.93 -1.72
N ALA A 75 -10.83 8.25 -2.82
CA ALA A 75 -10.79 6.79 -2.87
C ALA A 75 -9.55 6.18 -2.19
N PHE A 76 -8.46 6.93 -2.09
CA PHE A 76 -7.21 6.46 -1.52
C PHE A 76 -7.20 6.51 0.00
N VAL A 77 -6.79 5.41 0.64
CA VAL A 77 -6.55 5.35 2.08
C VAL A 77 -5.14 4.80 2.31
N ASP A 78 -4.24 5.65 2.79
CA ASP A 78 -2.89 5.23 3.18
C ASP A 78 -2.94 4.45 4.50
N LYS A 79 -3.23 3.14 4.40
CA LYS A 79 -3.28 2.24 5.54
C LYS A 79 -1.94 2.17 6.26
N ARG A 80 -0.82 2.18 5.53
CA ARG A 80 0.52 2.05 6.13
C ARG A 80 0.85 3.26 6.99
N SER A 81 0.62 4.47 6.49
CA SER A 81 0.82 5.68 7.30
C SER A 81 -0.11 5.64 8.51
N ARG A 82 -1.41 5.37 8.34
CA ARG A 82 -2.36 5.30 9.46
C ARG A 82 -1.96 4.29 10.53
N GLU A 83 -1.53 3.09 10.13
CA GLU A 83 -1.05 2.04 11.04
C GLU A 83 0.25 2.45 11.73
N ALA A 84 1.19 3.07 11.02
CA ALA A 84 2.43 3.59 11.59
C ALA A 84 2.17 4.71 12.61
N GLN A 85 1.28 5.66 12.32
CA GLN A 85 0.86 6.69 13.26
C GLN A 85 0.17 6.07 14.49
N ALA A 86 -0.71 5.09 14.29
CA ALA A 86 -1.37 4.40 15.40
C ALA A 86 -0.38 3.62 16.27
N ALA A 87 0.59 2.94 15.66
CA ALA A 87 1.65 2.24 16.38
C ALA A 87 2.53 3.22 17.17
N LYS A 88 2.93 4.34 16.56
CA LYS A 88 3.71 5.40 17.23
C LYS A 88 2.96 5.96 18.44
N SER A 89 1.69 6.34 18.28
CA SER A 89 0.87 6.83 19.38
C SER A 89 0.72 5.82 20.53
N ARG A 90 0.64 4.51 20.22
CA ARG A 90 0.62 3.46 21.24
C ARG A 90 1.96 3.35 21.99
N LEU A 91 3.09 3.48 21.29
CA LEU A 91 4.41 3.48 21.93
C LEU A 91 4.59 4.71 22.83
N ASP A 92 4.22 5.89 22.36
CA ASP A 92 4.32 7.13 23.13
C ASP A 92 3.46 7.07 24.43
N ALA A 93 2.30 6.39 24.37
CA ALA A 93 1.44 6.16 25.53
C ALA A 93 2.04 5.16 26.54
N LEU A 94 2.84 4.20 26.09
CA LEU A 94 3.49 3.21 26.96
C LEU A 94 4.76 3.74 27.62
N PHE A 95 5.52 4.58 26.90
CA PHE A 95 6.84 5.04 27.33
C PHE A 95 6.90 6.50 27.78
N GLY A 96 5.78 7.25 27.72
CA GLY A 96 5.69 8.64 28.16
C GLY A 96 6.32 9.59 27.14
N GLY A 97 5.55 10.02 26.15
CA GLY A 97 6.00 10.94 25.11
C GLY A 97 6.51 12.27 25.68
N SER A 98 7.80 12.56 25.48
CA SER A 98 8.37 13.89 25.62
C SER A 98 9.28 14.13 24.43
N ASP A 99 8.87 15.08 23.57
CA ASP A 99 9.77 15.83 22.69
C ASP A 99 10.69 16.74 23.53
N ASP A 100 11.41 16.14 24.49
CA ASP A 100 12.53 16.76 25.20
C ASP A 100 13.64 15.73 25.39
N ALA A 101 14.38 15.50 24.32
CA ALA A 101 15.71 14.90 24.37
C ALA A 101 16.64 15.77 23.53
N THR A 102 17.14 16.78 24.22
CA THR A 102 18.27 17.65 23.88
C THR A 102 19.40 16.90 23.14
N THR A 103 19.90 17.55 22.10
CA THR A 103 21.20 17.32 21.48
C THR A 103 22.32 17.15 22.50
N GLN A 104 23.01 16.00 22.46
CA GLN A 104 24.46 15.82 22.65
C GLN A 104 24.76 14.35 22.28
N ALA A 105 25.30 14.05 21.10
CA ALA A 105 26.73 14.08 20.80
C ALA A 105 27.57 13.28 21.80
N SER A 106 27.89 12.05 21.42
CA SER A 106 29.18 11.44 21.71
C SER A 106 29.63 10.69 20.46
N SER A 107 30.64 11.29 19.84
CA SER A 107 31.43 10.75 18.74
C SER A 107 32.26 9.55 19.20
N GLU A 108 32.61 8.75 18.19
CA GLU A 108 33.86 7.99 18.02
C GLU A 108 34.00 6.56 18.57
N ASP A 109 34.36 5.72 17.58
CA ASP A 109 35.29 4.58 17.62
C ASP A 109 34.72 3.26 18.20
N THR A 110 34.75 2.13 17.48
CA THR A 110 35.94 1.56 16.84
C THR A 110 35.59 0.76 15.57
N THR A 111 36.35 1.06 14.53
CA THR A 111 36.57 0.25 13.34
C THR A 111 37.12 -1.13 13.74
N ALA A 112 36.38 -2.21 13.47
CA ALA A 112 36.91 -3.58 13.53
C ALA A 112 36.58 -4.30 12.21
N PRO A 113 37.55 -4.97 11.56
CA PRO A 113 37.34 -5.59 10.25
C PRO A 113 36.48 -6.83 10.39
N SER A 114 35.25 -6.80 9.89
CA SER A 114 34.33 -7.95 9.90
C SER A 114 34.58 -8.93 8.74
N VAL A 115 35.84 -9.32 8.51
CA VAL A 115 36.17 -10.37 7.52
C VAL A 115 35.60 -11.74 7.91
N SER A 116 35.31 -11.98 9.20
CA SER A 116 34.80 -13.28 9.64
C SER A 116 33.34 -13.57 9.26
N ARG A 117 32.46 -12.56 9.17
CA ARG A 117 31.03 -12.79 8.89
C ARG A 117 30.75 -12.94 7.40
N GLU A 118 31.46 -12.17 6.57
CA GLU A 118 31.31 -12.23 5.12
C GLU A 118 31.85 -13.54 4.54
N ASP A 119 32.99 -14.03 5.05
CA ASP A 119 33.56 -15.31 4.64
C ASP A 119 32.69 -16.50 5.08
N ALA A 120 32.10 -16.42 6.29
CA ALA A 120 31.14 -17.42 6.75
C ALA A 120 29.86 -17.43 5.89
N ALA A 121 29.37 -16.26 5.47
CA ALA A 121 28.20 -16.16 4.60
C ALA A 121 28.48 -16.71 3.19
N LYS A 122 29.67 -16.46 2.63
CA LYS A 122 30.07 -16.99 1.32
C LYS A 122 30.22 -18.51 1.33
N ALA A 123 30.87 -19.07 2.35
CA ALA A 123 31.03 -20.52 2.48
C ALA A 123 29.67 -21.25 2.62
N ALA A 124 28.72 -20.65 3.34
CA ALA A 124 27.37 -21.20 3.48
C ALA A 124 26.58 -21.21 2.14
N LEU A 125 26.71 -20.14 1.35
CA LEU A 125 26.08 -20.06 0.02
C LEU A 125 26.67 -21.11 -0.93
N GLU A 126 27.99 -21.25 -0.98
CA GLU A 126 28.64 -22.17 -1.91
C GLU A 126 28.31 -23.65 -1.61
N ALA A 127 28.15 -24.01 -0.34
CA ALA A 127 27.68 -25.34 0.06
C ALA A 127 26.24 -25.65 -0.40
N LEU A 128 25.36 -24.63 -0.45
CA LEU A 128 23.97 -24.78 -0.90
C LEU A 128 23.86 -24.92 -2.41
N PHE A 129 24.69 -24.20 -3.17
CA PHE A 129 24.55 -24.08 -4.62
C PHE A 129 25.48 -25.00 -5.43
N SER A 130 26.49 -25.62 -4.81
CA SER A 130 27.44 -26.51 -5.50
C SER A 130 27.13 -28.01 -5.37
N SER A 131 25.94 -28.41 -4.88
CA SER A 131 25.53 -29.82 -4.92
C SER A 131 25.31 -30.26 -6.38
N PRO A 132 25.88 -31.40 -6.83
CA PRO A 132 25.77 -31.80 -8.23
C PRO A 132 24.32 -32.16 -8.55
N VAL A 133 23.80 -31.58 -9.64
CA VAL A 133 22.54 -31.98 -10.26
C VAL A 133 22.64 -33.47 -10.57
N LYS A 134 21.92 -34.31 -9.80
CA LYS A 134 21.76 -35.73 -10.12
C LYS A 134 21.05 -35.82 -11.47
N LYS A 135 21.76 -36.36 -12.47
CA LYS A 135 21.19 -36.76 -13.77
C LYS A 135 20.13 -37.82 -13.59
#